data_AF-A0A950WBA6-F1
#
_entry.id   AF-A0A950WBA6-F1
#
_cell.length_a   1.000
_cell.length_b   1.000
_cell.length_c   1.000
_cell.angle_alpha   90.00
_cell.angle_beta   90.00
_cell.angle_gamma   90.00
#
_symmetry.space_group_name_H-M   'P 1'
#
loop_
_entity.id
_entity.type
_entity.pdbx_description
1 polymer ?
#
loop_
_entity_poly.entity_id
_entity_poly.type
_entity_poly.pdbx_seq_one_letter_code
_entity_poly.pdbx_strand_id
1 'polypeptide(L)'
;MTDDLKDTTTTEAAAEDWAKLKLPPRLTGLPMPVWITENDGYPHDVRVKVSTLHGGRGSWRTAPPIAVRPQPHEIVPGSLPAADFVLVSRWIDLNRDVILDYWNGTIDFDGVAPRLQQVQP
;
A
#
# COMPACT_ATOMS: atom_id res chain seq x y z
N MET A 1 -3.41 -35.16 -15.89
CA MET A 1 -4.33 -34.03 -15.62
C MET A 1 -4.07 -33.56 -14.20
N THR A 2 -3.02 -32.75 -14.02
CA THR A 2 -2.68 -31.97 -12.82
C THR A 2 -1.27 -31.43 -13.05
N ASP A 3 -1.15 -30.18 -13.50
CA ASP A 3 -0.09 -29.24 -13.06
C ASP A 3 -0.35 -27.84 -13.65
N ASP A 4 -1.45 -27.19 -13.28
CA ASP A 4 -1.74 -25.80 -13.71
C ASP A 4 -1.95 -24.84 -12.52
N LEU A 5 -1.58 -25.25 -11.30
CA LEU A 5 -1.89 -24.49 -10.08
C LEU A 5 -0.71 -23.71 -9.47
N LYS A 6 0.47 -23.70 -10.11
CA LYS A 6 1.68 -23.05 -9.55
C LYS A 6 2.17 -21.81 -10.29
N ASP A 7 1.71 -21.57 -11.52
CA ASP A 7 2.27 -20.50 -12.34
C ASP A 7 1.58 -19.15 -12.13
N THR A 8 0.28 -19.12 -11.87
CA THR A 8 -0.46 -17.85 -11.71
C THR A 8 0.04 -17.04 -10.51
N THR A 9 0.27 -17.69 -9.36
CA THR A 9 0.74 -17.05 -8.12
C THR A 9 2.17 -16.49 -8.25
N THR A 10 3.01 -17.14 -9.07
CA THR A 10 4.41 -16.76 -9.25
C THR A 10 4.54 -15.55 -10.18
N THR A 11 3.69 -15.45 -11.21
CA THR A 11 3.68 -14.33 -12.15
C THR A 11 3.03 -13.08 -11.55
N GLU A 12 1.90 -13.19 -10.83
CA GLU A 12 1.28 -12.06 -10.12
C GLU A 12 2.23 -11.43 -9.08
N ALA A 13 2.89 -12.27 -8.26
CA ALA A 13 3.81 -11.80 -7.24
C ALA A 13 5.14 -11.22 -7.80
N ALA A 14 5.46 -11.48 -9.07
CA ALA A 14 6.61 -10.90 -9.77
C ALA A 14 6.25 -9.57 -10.46
N ALA A 15 5.05 -9.49 -11.04
CA ALA A 15 4.50 -8.25 -11.63
C ALA A 15 4.33 -7.14 -10.58
N GLU A 16 3.83 -7.48 -9.38
CA GLU A 16 3.70 -6.56 -8.24
C GLU A 16 5.02 -5.93 -7.78
N ASP A 17 6.17 -6.55 -8.08
CA ASP A 17 7.43 -6.16 -7.48
C ASP A 17 8.09 -4.93 -8.13
N TRP A 18 7.75 -4.60 -9.39
CA TRP A 18 8.39 -3.51 -10.15
C TRP A 18 7.57 -2.20 -10.17
N ALA A 19 6.24 -2.27 -10.07
CA ALA A 19 5.34 -1.10 -10.18
C ALA A 19 4.94 -0.48 -8.82
N LYS A 20 5.73 -0.72 -7.76
CA LYS A 20 5.43 -0.25 -6.40
C LYS A 20 6.26 0.98 -6.02
N LEU A 21 5.59 1.99 -5.51
CA LEU A 21 6.25 3.15 -4.92
C LEU A 21 6.37 2.98 -3.41
N LYS A 22 7.60 2.84 -2.90
CA LYS A 22 7.87 2.80 -1.46
C LYS A 22 7.85 4.21 -0.89
N LEU A 23 6.96 4.45 0.06
CA LEU A 23 6.86 5.70 0.82
C LEU A 23 7.46 5.50 2.22
N PRO A 24 8.65 6.05 2.51
CA PRO A 24 9.30 5.91 3.81
C PRO A 24 8.63 6.80 4.89
N PRO A 25 8.84 6.49 6.19
CA PRO A 25 8.30 7.26 7.32
C PRO A 25 8.40 8.79 7.19
N ARG A 26 9.55 9.27 6.70
CA ARG A 26 9.80 10.71 6.51
C ARG A 26 8.85 11.39 5.51
N LEU A 27 8.17 10.66 4.63
CA LEU A 27 7.19 11.22 3.69
C LEU A 27 5.76 11.11 4.22
N THR A 28 5.49 10.13 5.09
CA THR A 28 4.12 9.81 5.52
C THR A 28 3.80 10.23 6.95
N GLY A 29 4.82 10.44 7.79
CA GLY A 29 4.66 10.63 9.24
C GLY A 29 4.33 9.33 9.99
N LEU A 30 4.16 8.21 9.29
CA LEU A 30 3.91 6.90 9.90
C LEU A 30 5.21 6.33 10.50
N PRO A 31 5.12 5.47 11.53
CA PRO A 31 6.30 4.84 12.12
C PRO A 31 6.93 3.78 11.20
N MET A 32 6.29 3.39 10.10
CA MET A 32 6.72 2.35 9.15
C MET A 32 6.65 2.82 7.69
N PRO A 33 7.33 2.16 6.73
CA PRO A 33 7.08 2.42 5.32
C PRO A 33 5.75 1.82 4.88
N VAL A 34 5.18 2.47 3.87
CA VAL A 34 4.03 1.96 3.13
C VAL A 34 4.36 1.90 1.65
N TRP A 35 3.54 1.19 0.89
CA TRP A 35 3.69 1.09 -0.55
C TRP A 35 2.34 1.26 -1.22
N ILE A 36 2.36 2.01 -2.32
CA ILE A 36 1.24 2.17 -3.23
C ILE A 36 1.62 1.64 -4.60
N THR A 37 0.62 1.27 -5.39
CA THR A 37 0.78 0.77 -6.76
C THR A 37 -0.19 1.48 -7.68
N GLU A 38 0.10 1.46 -8.97
CA GLU A 38 -0.87 1.78 -10.01
C GLU A 38 -1.87 0.62 -10.16
N ASN A 39 -2.99 0.89 -10.83
CA ASN A 39 -3.95 -0.12 -11.26
C ASN A 39 -3.41 -0.86 -12.49
N ASP A 40 -2.42 -1.73 -12.27
CA ASP A 40 -1.79 -2.54 -13.32
C ASP A 40 -2.64 -3.77 -13.70
N GLY A 41 -3.97 -3.59 -13.79
CA GLY A 41 -4.92 -4.67 -14.10
C GLY A 41 -5.22 -5.64 -12.95
N TYR A 42 -4.90 -5.26 -11.71
CA TYR A 42 -5.15 -6.11 -10.54
C TYR A 42 -6.63 -6.42 -10.35
N PRO A 43 -6.99 -7.66 -9.91
CA PRO A 43 -8.38 -8.06 -9.73
C PRO A 43 -9.05 -7.47 -8.48
N HIS A 44 -8.36 -6.58 -7.76
CA HIS A 44 -8.82 -5.98 -6.51
C HIS A 44 -8.85 -4.46 -6.59
N ASP A 45 -9.73 -3.83 -5.82
CA ASP A 45 -9.74 -2.37 -5.66
C ASP A 45 -8.46 -1.88 -4.96
N VAL A 46 -8.28 -0.56 -4.94
CA VAL A 46 -7.11 0.14 -4.43
C VAL A 46 -6.74 -0.27 -2.99
N ARG A 47 -5.46 -0.59 -2.80
CA ARG A 47 -4.87 -1.01 -1.53
C ARG A 47 -3.54 -0.31 -1.30
N VAL A 48 -3.19 -0.17 -0.02
CA VAL A 48 -1.86 0.20 0.44
C VAL A 48 -1.28 -0.98 1.19
N LYS A 49 -0.05 -1.38 0.89
CA LYS A 49 0.67 -2.35 1.72
C LYS A 49 1.44 -1.62 2.81
N VAL A 50 1.37 -2.15 4.02
CA VAL A 50 1.94 -1.51 5.22
C VAL A 50 2.94 -2.43 5.87
N SER A 51 4.14 -1.94 6.20
CA SER A 51 5.08 -2.79 6.92
C SER A 51 4.64 -2.99 8.38
N THR A 52 4.73 -4.22 8.86
CA THR A 52 4.57 -4.55 10.29
C THR A 52 5.80 -4.17 11.14
N LEU A 53 6.88 -3.70 10.51
CA LEU A 53 8.10 -3.27 11.18
C LEU A 53 8.16 -1.74 11.20
N HIS A 54 8.38 -1.16 12.38
CA HIS A 54 8.69 0.26 12.52
C HIS A 54 10.09 0.58 11.98
N GLY A 55 10.33 1.84 11.65
CA GLY A 55 11.54 2.35 10.98
C GLY A 55 11.42 2.34 9.46
N GLY A 56 12.54 2.34 8.74
CA GLY A 56 12.56 2.34 7.25
C GLY A 56 12.62 0.95 6.60
N ARG A 57 12.68 -0.10 7.41
CA ARG A 57 12.80 -1.50 6.97
C ARG A 57 11.42 -2.10 6.67
N GLY A 58 11.40 -3.23 5.99
CA GLY A 58 10.16 -3.93 5.63
C GLY A 58 10.20 -4.46 4.20
N SER A 59 9.35 -5.45 3.95
CA SER A 59 9.20 -6.08 2.63
C SER A 59 7.77 -5.92 2.15
N TRP A 60 7.61 -5.48 0.90
CA TRP A 60 6.33 -5.46 0.19
C TRP A 60 5.64 -6.83 0.20
N ARG A 61 6.42 -7.91 0.02
CA ARG A 61 5.89 -9.28 -0.13
C ARG A 61 5.21 -9.78 1.14
N THR A 62 5.63 -9.30 2.30
CA THR A 62 5.08 -9.70 3.61
C THR A 62 4.22 -8.62 4.25
N ALA A 63 4.11 -7.46 3.62
CA ALA A 63 3.33 -6.34 4.12
C ALA A 63 1.83 -6.63 3.94
N PRO A 64 1.02 -6.61 5.01
CA PRO A 64 -0.42 -6.76 4.86
C PRO A 64 -1.02 -5.62 4.02
N PRO A 65 -2.01 -5.93 3.18
CA PRO A 65 -2.77 -4.93 2.44
C PRO A 65 -3.88 -4.32 3.30
N ILE A 66 -4.02 -3.00 3.20
CA ILE A 66 -5.09 -2.20 3.77
C ILE A 66 -5.88 -1.60 2.60
N ALA A 67 -7.19 -1.87 2.54
CA ALA A 67 -8.05 -1.28 1.54
C ALA A 67 -8.20 0.22 1.75
N VAL A 68 -8.35 0.98 0.67
CA VAL A 68 -8.52 2.46 0.74
C VAL A 68 -9.99 2.88 0.67
N ARG A 69 -10.82 2.13 -0.07
CA ARG A 69 -12.25 2.40 -0.30
C ARG A 69 -13.12 1.20 0.15
N PRO A 70 -14.40 1.44 0.51
CA PRO A 70 -15.06 2.74 0.65
C PRO A 70 -14.53 3.57 1.85
N GLN A 71 -13.93 2.89 2.83
CA GLN A 71 -13.17 3.49 3.94
C GLN A 71 -11.97 2.58 4.27
N PRO A 72 -10.95 3.08 4.99
CA PRO A 72 -9.78 2.27 5.32
C PRO A 72 -10.16 1.06 6.16
N HIS A 73 -9.76 -0.14 5.73
CA HIS A 73 -9.98 -1.38 6.49
C HIS A 73 -8.91 -2.42 6.18
N GLU A 74 -8.58 -3.24 7.18
CA GLU A 74 -7.69 -4.37 6.97
C GLU A 74 -8.38 -5.43 6.12
N ILE A 75 -7.69 -5.96 5.11
CA ILE A 75 -8.19 -7.11 4.33
C ILE A 75 -8.22 -8.36 5.22
N VAL A 76 -7.24 -8.48 6.11
CA VAL A 76 -7.17 -9.52 7.15
C VAL A 76 -7.23 -8.81 8.49
N PRO A 77 -8.34 -8.92 9.25
CA PRO A 77 -8.46 -8.26 10.55
C PRO A 77 -7.33 -8.66 11.51
N GLY A 78 -6.74 -7.68 12.20
CA GLY A 78 -5.63 -7.89 13.12
C GLY A 78 -4.27 -8.10 12.44
N SER A 79 -4.16 -7.75 11.16
CA SER A 79 -2.89 -7.77 10.41
C SER A 79 -1.89 -6.71 10.90
N LEU A 80 -2.38 -5.65 11.53
CA LEU A 80 -1.61 -4.61 12.19
C LEU A 80 -2.00 -4.49 13.68
N PRO A 81 -1.07 -4.07 14.55
CA PRO A 81 -1.43 -3.57 15.87
C PRO A 81 -2.50 -2.47 15.77
N ALA A 82 -3.49 -2.47 16.67
CA ALA A 82 -4.61 -1.54 16.59
C ALA A 82 -4.18 -0.06 16.55
N ALA A 83 -3.14 0.32 17.33
CA ALA A 83 -2.59 1.67 17.32
C ALA A 83 -1.98 2.05 15.95
N ASP A 84 -1.28 1.11 15.31
CA ASP A 84 -0.70 1.32 13.99
C ASP A 84 -1.80 1.44 12.93
N PHE A 85 -2.83 0.61 13.00
CA PHE A 85 -3.97 0.69 12.09
C PHE A 85 -4.71 2.03 12.19
N VAL A 86 -4.85 2.60 13.38
CA VAL A 86 -5.44 3.95 13.56
C VAL A 86 -4.62 5.02 12.83
N LEU A 87 -3.29 4.99 12.97
CA LEU A 87 -2.41 5.95 12.30
C LEU A 87 -2.43 5.77 10.78
N VAL A 88 -2.36 4.53 10.31
CA VAL A 88 -2.45 4.17 8.88
C VAL A 88 -3.77 4.63 8.30
N SER A 89 -4.90 4.38 8.98
CA SER A 89 -6.22 4.79 8.51
C SER A 89 -6.32 6.30 8.36
N ARG A 90 -5.84 7.06 9.36
CA ARG A 90 -5.77 8.53 9.28
C ARG A 90 -4.91 9.00 8.12
N TRP A 91 -3.75 8.37 7.91
CA TRP A 91 -2.88 8.72 6.79
C TRP A 91 -3.53 8.41 5.43
N ILE A 92 -4.24 7.28 5.31
CA ILE A 92 -4.98 6.92 4.10
C ILE A 92 -6.09 7.94 3.84
N ASP A 93 -6.90 8.29 4.84
CA ASP A 93 -7.98 9.27 4.67
C ASP A 93 -7.43 10.66 4.29
N LEU A 94 -6.32 11.07 4.91
CA LEU A 94 -5.65 12.35 4.64
C LEU A 94 -5.08 12.42 3.21
N ASN A 95 -4.63 11.28 2.66
CA ASN A 95 -3.97 11.20 1.36
C ASN A 95 -4.78 10.44 0.32
N ARG A 96 -6.09 10.25 0.56
CA ARG A 96 -6.95 9.40 -0.29
C ARG A 96 -6.86 9.79 -1.75
N ASP A 97 -6.95 11.08 -2.05
CA ASP A 97 -6.93 11.59 -3.42
C ASP A 97 -5.59 11.31 -4.11
N VAL A 98 -4.46 11.49 -3.42
CA VAL A 98 -3.13 11.19 -3.97
C VAL A 98 -2.95 9.70 -4.26
N ILE A 99 -3.44 8.85 -3.36
CA ILE A 99 -3.39 7.39 -3.53
C ILE A 99 -4.26 6.95 -4.71
N LEU A 100 -5.45 7.54 -4.86
CA LEU A 100 -6.35 7.26 -5.97
C LEU A 100 -5.85 7.81 -7.31
N ASP A 101 -5.28 9.01 -7.32
CA ASP A 101 -4.68 9.61 -8.51
C ASP A 101 -3.54 8.74 -9.02
N TYR A 102 -2.67 8.24 -8.12
CA TYR A 102 -1.60 7.32 -8.50
C TYR A 102 -2.15 5.98 -8.96
N TRP A 103 -3.10 5.39 -8.22
CA TRP A 103 -3.78 4.16 -8.61
C TRP A 103 -4.39 4.25 -10.02
N ASN A 104 -5.03 5.37 -10.35
CA ASN A 104 -5.67 5.58 -11.65
C ASN A 104 -4.69 6.06 -12.75
N GLY A 105 -3.40 6.20 -12.46
CA GLY A 105 -2.41 6.74 -13.42
C GLY A 105 -2.61 8.22 -13.78
N THR A 106 -3.33 8.97 -12.93
CA THR A 106 -3.52 10.43 -13.09
C THR A 106 -2.26 11.21 -12.70
N ILE A 107 -1.47 10.66 -11.79
CA ILE A 107 -0.13 11.15 -11.44
C ILE A 107 0.86 9.98 -11.48
N ASP A 108 2.11 10.29 -11.80
CA ASP A 108 3.22 9.36 -11.74
C ASP A 108 3.99 9.51 -10.41
N PHE A 109 5.15 8.86 -10.32
CA PHE A 109 6.00 8.88 -9.13
C PHE A 109 6.41 10.31 -8.70
N ASP A 110 6.66 11.21 -9.67
CA ASP A 110 7.07 12.60 -9.41
C ASP A 110 5.90 13.43 -8.87
N GLY A 111 4.67 13.08 -9.26
CA GLY A 111 3.45 13.72 -8.77
C GLY A 111 3.03 13.35 -7.34
N VAL A 112 3.51 12.23 -6.79
CA VAL A 112 3.10 11.73 -5.46
C VAL A 112 3.71 12.54 -4.33
N ALA A 113 5.05 12.62 -4.25
CA ALA A 113 5.74 13.17 -3.10
C ALA A 113 5.35 14.63 -2.76
N PRO A 114 5.17 15.55 -3.73
CA PRO A 114 4.76 16.92 -3.46
C PRO A 114 3.33 17.07 -2.89
N ARG A 115 2.47 16.07 -3.08
CA ARG A 115 1.06 16.11 -2.65
C ARG A 115 0.82 15.34 -1.35
N LEU A 116 1.78 14.53 -0.92
CA LEU A 116 1.67 13.78 0.32
C LEU A 116 1.65 14.71 1.54
N GLN A 117 0.74 14.41 2.44
CA GLN A 117 0.62 15.00 3.75
C GLN A 117 1.03 13.97 4.80
N GLN A 118 1.81 14.43 5.78
CA GLN A 118 2.21 13.60 6.91
C GLN A 118 1.07 13.51 7.92
N VAL A 119 0.84 12.31 8.47
CA VAL A 119 0.06 12.19 9.70
C VAL A 119 0.90 12.71 10.86
N GLN A 120 0.34 13.62 11.66
CA GLN A 120 1.01 14.06 12.89
C GLN A 120 0.80 13.01 13.99
N PRO A 121 1.84 12.75 14.81
CA PRO A 121 1.72 11.84 15.96
C PRO A 121 0.70 12.31 16.99
#